data_AF-A0A5C8NVL7-F1
#
_entry.id   AF-A0A5C8NVL7-F1
#
_cell.length_a   1.000
_cell.length_b   1.000
_cell.length_c   1.000
_cell.angle_alpha   90.00
_cell.angle_beta   90.00
_cell.angle_gamma   90.00
#
_symmetry.space_group_name_H-M   'P 1'
#
loop_
_entity.id
_entity.type
_entity.pdbx_description
1 polymer ?
#
loop_
_entity_poly.entity_id
_entity_poly.type
_entity_poly.pdbx_seq_one_letter_code
_entity_poly.pdbx_strand_id
1 'polypeptide(L)' 'QMLAKWQHHYNWHRPHQGIGGVPPISRLNAASDNNVLTLHS' A
#
# COMPACT_ATOMS: atom_id res chain seq x y z
N GLN A 1 6.53 11.05 -14.46
CA GLN A 1 5.10 11.18 -14.09
C GLN A 1 4.32 9.86 -14.18
N MET A 2 4.54 9.01 -15.20
CA MET A 2 3.83 7.72 -15.32
C MET A 2 4.14 6.74 -14.18
N LEU A 3 5.39 6.69 -13.70
CA LEU A 3 5.79 5.83 -12.58
C LEU A 3 5.01 6.14 -11.30
N ALA A 4 4.85 7.43 -10.96
CA ALA A 4 4.09 7.83 -9.77
C ALA A 4 2.61 7.42 -9.86
N LYS A 5 1.98 7.59 -11.03
CA LYS A 5 0.60 7.15 -11.27
C LYS A 5 0.45 5.63 -11.18
N TRP A 6 1.39 4.89 -11.77
CA TRP A 6 1.40 3.43 -11.70
C TRP A 6 1.58 2.95 -10.26
N GLN A 7 2.50 3.55 -9.51
CA GLN A 7 2.75 3.21 -8.11
C GLN A 7 1.52 3.45 -7.23
N HIS A 8 0.83 4.57 -7.44
CA HIS A 8 -0.43 4.86 -6.75
C HIS A 8 -1.48 3.79 -7.07
N HIS A 9 -1.70 3.50 -8.35
CA HIS A 9 -2.66 2.47 -8.77
C HIS A 9 -2.32 1.09 -8.19
N TYR A 10 -1.05 0.68 -8.24
CA TYR A 10 -0.61 -0.59 -7.70
C TYR A 10 -0.88 -0.70 -6.19
N ASN A 11 -0.53 0.34 -5.43
CA ASN A 11 -0.68 0.31 -3.97
C ASN A 11 -2.14 0.44 -3.53
N TRP A 12 -2.95 1.27 -4.21
CA TRP A 12 -4.27 1.67 -3.74
C TRP A 12 -5.44 0.96 -4.42
N HIS A 13 -5.27 0.43 -5.63
CA HIS A 13 -6.40 -0.07 -6.42
C HIS A 13 -6.22 -1.49 -6.94
N ARG A 14 -4.98 -1.97 -7.11
CA ARG A 14 -4.74 -3.28 -7.72
C ARG A 14 -5.08 -4.43 -6.74
N PRO A 15 -6.08 -5.27 -7.03
CA PRO A 15 -6.41 -6.41 -6.17
C PRO A 15 -5.28 -7.43 -6.18
N HIS A 16 -4.94 -7.98 -5.02
CA HIS A 16 -3.85 -8.94 -4.87
C HIS A 16 -4.33 -10.25 -4.24
N GLN A 17 -4.26 -11.34 -5.00
CA GLN A 17 -4.82 -12.64 -4.60
C GLN A 17 -4.19 -13.21 -3.32
N GLY A 18 -2.88 -13.01 -3.12
CA GLY A 18 -2.18 -13.47 -1.91
C GLY A 18 -2.61 -12.78 -0.61
N ILE A 19 -3.46 -11.75 -0.67
CA ILE A 19 -3.99 -11.04 0.50
C ILE A 19 -5.52 -10.97 0.49
N GLY A 20 -6.19 -11.91 -0.19
CA GLY A 20 -7.65 -11.99 -0.23
C GLY A 20 -8.30 -11.04 -1.24
N GLY A 21 -7.56 -10.62 -2.27
CA GLY A 21 -8.10 -9.78 -3.34
C GLY A 21 -8.21 -8.29 -3.01
N VAL A 22 -7.73 -7.86 -1.84
CA VAL A 22 -7.64 -6.43 -1.47
C VAL A 22 -6.36 -5.79 -2.04
N PRO A 23 -6.30 -4.45 -2.16
CA PRO A 23 -5.07 -3.77 -2.56
C PRO A 23 -3.99 -3.81 -1.48
N PRO A 24 -2.70 -3.68 -1.84
CA PRO A 24 -1.58 -3.72 -0.89
C PRO A 24 -1.72 -2.76 0.30
N ILE A 25 -2.25 -1.54 0.08
CA ILE A 25 -2.42 -0.53 1.14
C ILE A 25 -3.34 -1.02 2.27
N SER A 26 -4.28 -1.93 2.00
CA SER A 26 -5.22 -2.44 3.01
C SER A 26 -4.54 -3.21 4.15
N ARG A 27 -3.28 -3.59 3.99
CA ARG A 27 -2.47 -4.22 5.04
C ARG A 27 -1.77 -3.22 5.97
N LEU A 28 -1.74 -1.93 5.62
CA LEU A 28 -1.16 -0.91 6.47
C LEU A 28 -2.13 -0.62 7.62
N ASN A 29 -1.79 -1.13 8.79
CA ASN A 29 -2.43 -0.74 10.03
C ASN A 29 -1.65 0.45 10.63
N ALA A 30 -2.33 1.58 10.82
CA ALA A 30 -1.74 2.80 11.36
C ALA A 30 -1.17 2.62 12.79
N ALA A 31 -1.72 1.68 13.56
CA ALA A 31 -1.28 1.34 14.91
C ALA A 31 -0.27 0.19 14.96
N SER A 32 0.21 -0.30 13.80
CA SER A 32 1.21 -1.36 13.75
C SER A 32 2.62 -0.79 13.89
N ASP A 33 3.43 -1.37 14.78
CA ASP A 33 4.85 -1.05 14.93
C ASP A 33 5.67 -1.37 13.66
N ASN A 34 5.11 -2.17 12.74
CA ASN A 34 5.74 -2.48 11.46
C ASN A 34 5.42 -1.44 10.35
N ASN A 35 4.67 -0.39 10.67
CA ASN A 35 4.41 0.70 9.73
C ASN A 35 5.52 1.75 9.78
N VAL A 36 6.57 1.54 8.98
CA VAL A 36 7.71 2.48 8.91
C VAL A 36 7.41 3.78 8.16
N LEU A 37 6.23 3.95 7.55
CA LEU A 37 5.86 5.23 6.92
C LEU A 37 5.80 6.38 7.93
N THR A 38 5.58 6.07 9.21
CA THR A 38 5.57 7.06 10.30
C THR A 38 6.97 7.57 10.65
N LEU A 39 8.04 6.94 10.14
CA LEU A 39 9.44 7.26 10.47
C LEU A 39 10.10 8.28 9.53
N HIS A 40 9.34 8.84 8.57
CA HIS A 40 9.87 9.74 7.55
C HIS A 40 9.22 11.13 7.66
N SER A 41 10.01 12.18 7.51
CA SER A 41 9.61 13.60 7.47
C SER A 41 9.83 14.20 6.08
#